data_AF-A0A2V3VR12-F1
#
_entry.id   AF-A0A2V3VR12-F1
#
_cell.length_a   1.000
_cell.length_b   1.000
_cell.length_c   1.000
_cell.angle_alpha   90.00
_cell.angle_beta   90.00
_cell.angle_gamma   90.00
#
_symmetry.space_group_name_H-M   'P 1'
#
loop_
_entity.id
_entity.type
_entity.pdbx_description
1 polymer ?
#
loop_
_entity_poly.entity_id
_entity_poly.type
_entity_poly.pdbx_seq_one_letter_code
_entity_poly.pdbx_strand_id
1 'polypeptide(L)'
;MKEKMIEKIVQQVIAKLNNDSTDLTSDGPIPIAVSARHIHLQKEHVEILFGKGYELTKKLDLSQPGQFAANETLMIAGPKGSIERVRILGPVRPASQVEVSLTDAFKLGVKPPLRESGDINGSSPITLIGPKGTVYLQEGLIIAQAHIHMNFKEASVLQVEDGQYVNIAINSERPMTFNHVKIRVSERFRLEMHVDTDEANAAFISKGTIGKIITSAVTARPIKTQSVETMAHETTKPSIEKYDKKLLSREDMEKIEANMIHISKQTIVTALAYDYAREKKKQIKIV
;
A
#
# COMPACT_ATOMS: atom_id res chain seq x y z
N MET A 1 10.64 -54.06 36.17
CA MET A 1 10.94 -52.74 36.77
C MET A 1 11.75 -51.82 35.85
N LYS A 2 12.79 -52.31 35.16
CA LYS A 2 13.60 -51.50 34.24
C LYS A 2 12.85 -51.01 32.98
N GLU A 3 11.98 -51.82 32.37
CA GLU A 3 11.22 -51.42 31.17
C GLU A 3 10.28 -50.23 31.42
N LYS A 4 9.51 -50.25 32.51
CA LYS A 4 8.65 -49.11 32.89
C LYS A 4 9.45 -47.82 33.15
N MET A 5 10.71 -47.93 33.57
CA MET A 5 11.59 -46.79 33.78
C MET A 5 12.14 -46.27 32.45
N ILE A 6 12.46 -47.17 31.51
CA ILE A 6 12.86 -46.82 30.15
C ILE A 6 11.70 -46.14 29.41
N GLU A 7 10.48 -46.69 29.47
CA GLU A 7 9.30 -46.05 28.86
C GLU A 7 9.06 -44.65 29.42
N LYS A 8 9.22 -44.47 30.75
CA LYS A 8 9.03 -43.17 31.39
C LYS A 8 10.12 -42.17 30.99
N ILE A 9 11.38 -42.62 30.84
CA ILE A 9 12.48 -41.78 30.36
C ILE A 9 12.26 -41.43 28.88
N VAL A 10 11.87 -42.39 28.05
CA VAL A 10 11.58 -42.16 26.63
C VAL A 10 10.40 -41.20 26.48
N GLN A 11 9.32 -41.37 27.23
CA GLN A 11 8.19 -40.43 27.25
C GLN A 11 8.59 -39.04 27.73
N GLN A 12 9.46 -38.94 28.74
CA GLN A 12 9.98 -37.66 29.21
C GLN A 12 10.90 -36.99 28.18
N VAL A 13 11.74 -37.75 27.49
CA VAL A 13 12.62 -37.25 26.41
C VAL A 13 11.79 -36.84 25.20
N ILE A 14 10.78 -37.62 24.80
CA ILE A 14 9.84 -37.27 23.72
C ILE A 14 9.03 -36.04 24.11
N ALA A 15 8.52 -35.94 25.35
CA ALA A 15 7.80 -34.76 25.81
C ALA A 15 8.70 -33.52 25.87
N LYS A 16 9.99 -33.67 26.19
CA LYS A 16 10.96 -32.57 26.20
C LYS A 16 11.35 -32.15 24.79
N LEU A 17 11.55 -33.11 23.87
CA LEU A 17 11.76 -32.85 22.45
C LEU A 17 10.52 -32.23 21.79
N ASN A 18 9.31 -32.63 22.19
CA ASN A 18 8.04 -32.06 21.71
C ASN A 18 7.73 -30.69 22.32
N ASN A 19 8.17 -30.41 23.55
CA ASN A 19 8.13 -29.06 24.13
C ASN A 19 9.23 -28.15 23.56
N ASP A 20 10.34 -28.72 23.08
CA ASP A 20 11.36 -27.99 22.29
C ASP A 20 10.97 -27.93 20.79
N SER A 21 9.88 -28.58 20.39
CA SER A 21 9.27 -28.52 19.04
C SER A 21 7.81 -28.11 19.07
N THR A 22 7.42 -27.28 20.04
CA THR A 22 6.48 -26.20 19.75
C THR A 22 7.24 -25.24 18.84
N ASP A 23 6.80 -25.11 17.59
CA ASP A 23 7.22 -24.12 16.59
C ASP A 23 8.52 -23.37 16.88
N LEU A 24 9.54 -23.56 16.04
CA LEU A 24 10.62 -22.59 15.89
C LEU A 24 10.04 -21.28 15.32
N THR A 25 9.22 -20.57 16.10
CA THR A 25 8.79 -19.21 15.83
C THR A 25 9.93 -18.29 16.25
N SER A 26 10.32 -17.45 15.30
CA SER A 26 11.04 -16.20 15.51
C SER A 26 10.29 -15.30 16.51
N ASP A 27 10.42 -15.61 17.81
CA ASP A 27 9.53 -15.20 18.91
C ASP A 27 9.70 -13.76 19.41
N GLY A 28 10.37 -12.89 18.66
CA GLY A 28 10.51 -11.49 19.01
C GLY A 28 9.22 -10.70 18.73
N PRO A 29 8.61 -10.01 19.72
CA PRO A 29 7.54 -9.07 19.43
C PRO A 29 8.08 -7.94 18.55
N ILE A 30 7.45 -7.69 17.40
CA ILE A 30 7.84 -6.64 16.47
C ILE A 30 7.00 -5.40 16.77
N PRO A 31 7.60 -4.28 17.23
CA PRO A 31 6.86 -3.03 17.42
C PRO A 31 6.29 -2.54 16.10
N ILE A 32 5.09 -1.95 16.13
CA ILE A 32 4.45 -1.40 14.94
C ILE A 32 4.30 0.10 15.06
N ALA A 33 4.78 0.82 14.04
CA ALA A 33 4.62 2.25 13.89
C ALA A 33 3.68 2.58 12.72
N VAL A 34 2.74 3.48 13.01
CA VAL A 34 1.80 4.01 12.02
C VAL A 34 2.42 5.25 11.37
N SER A 35 2.63 5.16 10.06
CA SER A 35 3.18 6.23 9.24
C SER A 35 2.02 7.04 8.65
N ALA A 36 1.82 8.25 9.18
CA ALA A 36 0.95 9.22 8.53
C ALA A 36 1.56 9.73 7.23
N ARG A 37 0.73 10.32 6.36
CA ARG A 37 1.20 10.98 5.13
C ARG A 37 2.34 11.95 5.40
N HIS A 38 3.39 11.87 4.60
CA HIS A 38 4.60 12.67 4.80
C HIS A 38 5.41 12.83 3.53
N ILE A 39 6.40 13.72 3.58
CA ILE A 39 7.26 14.10 2.46
C ILE A 39 8.72 13.97 2.87
N HIS A 40 9.52 13.35 2.01
CA HIS A 40 10.97 13.47 2.01
C HIS A 40 11.37 14.45 0.91
N LEU A 41 12.31 15.34 1.19
CA LEU A 41 12.75 16.36 0.23
C LEU A 41 14.22 16.21 -0.13
N GLN A 42 14.53 16.48 -1.39
CA GLN A 42 15.88 16.82 -1.81
C GLN A 42 16.22 18.28 -1.52
N LYS A 43 17.51 18.59 -1.43
CA LYS A 43 17.99 19.90 -0.99
C LYS A 43 17.48 21.04 -1.86
N GLU A 44 17.48 20.83 -3.17
CA GLU A 44 17.03 21.80 -4.17
C GLU A 44 15.56 22.17 -3.95
N HIS A 45 14.72 21.18 -3.62
CA HIS A 45 13.30 21.42 -3.34
C HIS A 45 13.07 22.10 -2.00
N VAL A 46 13.91 21.83 -0.98
CA VAL A 46 13.88 22.62 0.26
C VAL A 46 14.11 24.09 -0.05
N GLU A 47 15.12 24.40 -0.87
CA GLU A 47 15.45 25.78 -1.22
C GLU A 47 14.34 26.48 -2.02
N ILE A 48 13.69 25.78 -2.96
CA ILE A 48 12.57 26.34 -3.72
C ILE A 48 11.36 26.60 -2.81
N LEU A 49 11.05 25.66 -1.91
CA LEU A 49 9.83 25.70 -1.11
C LEU A 49 9.95 26.65 0.09
N PHE A 50 11.16 26.80 0.66
CA PHE A 50 11.40 27.55 1.91
C PHE A 50 12.40 28.70 1.78
N GLY A 51 13.16 28.78 0.69
CA GLY A 51 14.15 29.84 0.41
C GLY A 51 15.58 29.32 0.29
N LYS A 52 16.42 30.05 -0.46
CA LYS A 52 17.82 29.68 -0.70
C LYS A 52 18.60 29.49 0.60
N GLY A 53 19.32 28.38 0.72
CA GLY A 53 20.12 28.04 1.90
C GLY A 53 19.30 27.65 3.15
N TYR A 54 17.99 27.39 3.01
CA TYR A 54 17.17 26.97 4.14
C TYR A 54 17.51 25.55 4.59
N GLU A 55 17.56 25.33 5.91
CA GLU A 55 17.76 24.03 6.53
C GLU A 55 16.51 23.62 7.33
N LEU A 56 16.09 22.36 7.18
CA LEU A 56 14.95 21.83 7.90
C LEU A 56 15.21 21.84 9.41
N THR A 57 14.24 22.32 10.18
CA THR A 57 14.39 22.38 11.64
C THR A 57 13.79 21.15 12.29
N LYS A 58 14.54 20.52 13.19
CA LYS A 58 14.13 19.30 13.87
C LYS A 58 13.03 19.59 14.89
N LYS A 59 11.90 18.86 14.79
CA LYS A 59 10.83 18.86 15.78
C LYS A 59 10.94 17.71 16.76
N LEU A 60 11.09 16.49 16.24
CA LEU A 60 11.10 15.26 17.03
C LEU A 60 11.92 14.18 16.33
N ASP A 61 12.73 13.44 17.08
CA ASP A 61 13.38 12.21 16.57
C ASP A 61 12.36 11.12 16.27
N LEU A 62 12.56 10.41 15.17
CA LEU A 62 11.82 9.19 14.88
C LEU A 62 12.53 7.97 15.50
N SER A 63 11.82 6.84 15.50
CA SER A 63 12.32 5.53 15.95
C SER A 63 13.58 5.10 15.21
N GLN A 64 13.59 5.32 13.89
CA GLN A 64 14.71 4.99 13.01
C GLN A 64 15.87 5.98 13.24
N PRO A 65 17.08 5.48 13.59
CA PRO A 65 18.23 6.33 13.91
C PRO A 65 18.53 7.41 12.87
N GLY A 66 18.67 8.65 13.34
CA GLY A 66 19.01 9.80 12.51
C GLY A 66 17.87 10.37 11.66
N GLN A 67 16.68 9.74 11.65
CA GLN A 67 15.49 10.30 11.02
C GLN A 67 14.73 11.19 12.00
N PHE A 68 14.14 12.27 11.50
CA PHE A 68 13.36 13.19 12.34
C PHE A 68 12.13 13.73 11.62
N ALA A 69 11.08 14.03 12.38
CA ALA A 69 10.00 14.89 11.91
C ALA A 69 10.46 16.35 12.00
N ALA A 70 10.34 17.08 10.90
CA ALA A 70 10.72 18.50 10.84
C ALA A 70 9.58 19.40 11.36
N ASN A 71 9.84 20.66 11.74
CA ASN A 71 8.76 21.60 12.11
C ASN A 71 7.93 22.01 10.90
N GLU A 72 8.53 21.95 9.73
CA GLU A 72 7.96 22.35 8.47
C GLU A 72 6.89 21.37 8.00
N THR A 73 5.92 21.93 7.30
CA THR A 73 4.87 21.19 6.60
C THR A 73 4.58 21.85 5.26
N LEU A 74 4.10 21.06 4.31
CA LEU A 74 3.69 21.53 2.99
C LEU A 74 2.21 21.23 2.75
N MET A 75 1.65 21.90 1.76
CA MET A 75 0.42 21.45 1.11
C MET A 75 0.80 20.62 -0.11
N ILE A 76 0.11 19.50 -0.32
CA ILE A 76 0.19 18.72 -1.56
C ILE A 76 -1.11 18.87 -2.34
N ALA A 77 -1.03 19.01 -3.65
CA ALA A 77 -2.20 19.21 -4.51
C ALA A 77 -2.16 18.27 -5.71
N GLY A 78 -3.29 17.58 -5.93
CA GLY A 78 -3.58 16.77 -7.11
C GLY A 78 -4.76 17.34 -7.90
N PRO A 79 -5.18 16.69 -9.00
CA PRO A 79 -6.22 17.21 -9.90
C PRO A 79 -7.59 17.44 -9.24
N LYS A 80 -7.93 16.67 -8.19
CA LYS A 80 -9.25 16.74 -7.54
C LYS A 80 -9.26 17.59 -6.27
N GLY A 81 -8.11 17.77 -5.64
CA GLY A 81 -8.05 18.50 -4.38
C GLY A 81 -6.65 18.54 -3.77
N SER A 82 -6.59 19.07 -2.56
CA SER A 82 -5.35 19.25 -1.82
C SER A 82 -5.42 18.71 -0.39
N ILE A 83 -4.25 18.47 0.17
CA ILE A 83 -4.07 18.10 1.58
C ILE A 83 -3.03 19.05 2.17
N GLU A 84 -3.43 19.75 3.23
CA GLU A 84 -2.59 20.68 3.95
C GLU A 84 -1.80 20.02 5.08
N ARG A 85 -0.79 20.72 5.57
CA ARG A 85 -0.03 20.37 6.78
C ARG A 85 0.61 18.97 6.72
N VAL A 86 1.03 18.54 5.53
CA VAL A 86 1.77 17.30 5.32
C VAL A 86 3.18 17.46 5.88
N ARG A 87 3.56 16.57 6.80
CA ARG A 87 4.84 16.65 7.55
C ARG A 87 6.03 16.34 6.65
N ILE A 88 7.10 17.11 6.78
CA ILE A 88 8.39 16.75 6.19
C ILE A 88 9.18 15.88 7.17
N LEU A 89 9.76 14.79 6.66
CA LEU A 89 10.74 13.98 7.38
C LEU A 89 12.14 14.29 6.87
N GLY A 90 13.06 14.47 7.81
CA GLY A 90 14.46 14.70 7.56
C GLY A 90 15.34 13.51 7.96
N PRO A 91 16.63 13.51 7.57
CA PRO A 91 17.30 14.56 6.80
C PRO A 91 16.88 14.58 5.33
N VAL A 92 17.36 15.58 4.59
CA VAL A 92 17.16 15.64 3.14
C VAL A 92 17.69 14.38 2.45
N ARG A 93 17.00 13.94 1.39
CA ARG A 93 17.33 12.75 0.62
C ARG A 93 17.83 13.11 -0.78
N PRO A 94 18.44 12.18 -1.53
CA PRO A 94 18.83 12.42 -2.92
C PRO A 94 17.66 12.72 -3.86
N ALA A 95 16.44 12.28 -3.51
CA ALA A 95 15.24 12.51 -4.30
C ALA A 95 14.05 12.86 -3.40
N SER A 96 13.15 13.70 -3.90
CA SER A 96 11.88 13.99 -3.24
C SER A 96 10.88 12.86 -3.41
N GLN A 97 10.16 12.55 -2.33
CA GLN A 97 9.16 11.50 -2.30
C GLN A 97 8.00 11.91 -1.39
N VAL A 98 6.79 11.56 -1.79
CA VAL A 98 5.57 11.76 -1.02
C VAL A 98 4.92 10.40 -0.78
N GLU A 99 4.72 10.07 0.49
CA GLU A 99 4.06 8.85 0.92
C GLU A 99 2.67 9.21 1.45
N VAL A 100 1.64 8.59 0.88
CA VAL A 100 0.23 8.81 1.23
C VAL A 100 -0.52 7.49 1.38
N SER A 101 -1.65 7.49 2.07
CA SER A 101 -2.54 6.31 2.05
C SER A 101 -3.38 6.24 0.77
N LEU A 102 -4.02 5.10 0.52
CA LEU A 102 -4.94 4.97 -0.62
C LEU A 102 -6.13 5.95 -0.49
N THR A 103 -6.62 6.17 0.73
CA THR A 103 -7.68 7.15 1.01
C THR A 103 -7.26 8.57 0.64
N ASP A 104 -6.02 8.95 0.93
CA ASP A 104 -5.48 10.24 0.54
C ASP A 104 -5.37 10.39 -0.99
N ALA A 105 -4.95 9.34 -1.68
CA ALA A 105 -4.87 9.34 -3.14
C ALA A 105 -6.24 9.60 -3.80
N PHE A 106 -7.33 9.02 -3.27
CA PHE A 106 -8.69 9.30 -3.73
C PHE A 106 -9.12 10.75 -3.52
N LYS A 107 -8.68 11.39 -2.45
CA LYS A 107 -8.94 12.81 -2.18
C LYS A 107 -8.18 13.71 -3.16
N LEU A 108 -6.92 13.38 -3.44
CA LEU A 108 -6.06 14.11 -4.37
C LEU A 108 -6.47 13.90 -5.84
N GLY A 109 -7.13 12.78 -6.16
CA GLY A 109 -7.54 12.46 -7.53
C GLY A 109 -6.40 11.90 -8.38
N VAL A 110 -5.49 11.17 -7.75
CA VAL A 110 -4.29 10.56 -8.35
C VAL A 110 -4.29 9.06 -8.07
N LYS A 111 -3.54 8.29 -8.86
CA LYS A 111 -3.43 6.82 -8.74
C LYS A 111 -1.98 6.39 -8.52
N PRO A 112 -1.37 6.75 -7.39
CA PRO A 112 -0.01 6.35 -7.05
C PRO A 112 0.12 4.83 -6.94
N PRO A 113 1.25 4.25 -7.39
CA PRO A 113 1.50 2.82 -7.21
C PRO A 113 1.81 2.50 -5.75
N LEU A 114 1.53 1.26 -5.33
CA LEU A 114 2.03 0.69 -4.08
C LEU A 114 3.51 0.34 -4.25
N ARG A 115 4.40 0.96 -3.46
CA ARG A 115 5.86 0.85 -3.61
C ARG A 115 6.58 0.92 -2.27
N GLU A 116 7.81 0.44 -2.28
CA GLU A 116 8.74 0.64 -1.18
C GLU A 116 9.33 2.06 -1.22
N SER A 117 9.62 2.61 -0.03
CA SER A 117 10.30 3.91 0.08
C SER A 117 11.66 3.86 -0.62
N GLY A 118 11.87 4.74 -1.61
CA GLY A 118 13.03 4.79 -2.50
C GLY A 118 12.72 4.38 -3.95
N ASP A 119 11.67 3.58 -4.19
CA ASP A 119 11.27 3.18 -5.54
C ASP A 119 10.19 4.11 -6.12
N ILE A 120 10.64 5.25 -6.64
CA ILE A 120 9.78 6.33 -7.14
C ILE A 120 9.66 6.37 -8.67
N ASN A 121 10.39 5.53 -9.39
CA ASN A 121 10.44 5.60 -10.86
C ASN A 121 9.07 5.26 -11.47
N GLY A 122 8.57 6.15 -12.32
CA GLY A 122 7.26 6.04 -12.97
C GLY A 122 6.08 6.13 -11.99
N SER A 123 6.30 6.67 -10.79
CA SER A 123 5.24 6.90 -9.81
C SER A 123 4.40 8.13 -10.16
N SER A 124 3.31 8.37 -9.42
CA SER A 124 2.37 9.43 -9.79
C SER A 124 2.97 10.83 -9.59
N PRO A 125 2.56 11.81 -10.42
CA PRO A 125 2.94 13.20 -10.21
C PRO A 125 2.18 13.83 -9.04
N ILE A 126 2.75 14.87 -8.45
CA ILE A 126 2.10 15.67 -7.40
C ILE A 126 2.72 17.07 -7.32
N THR A 127 1.91 18.07 -6.95
CA THR A 127 2.40 19.43 -6.69
C THR A 127 2.64 19.62 -5.20
N LEU A 128 3.83 20.10 -4.83
CA LEU A 128 4.19 20.53 -3.48
C LEU A 128 4.14 22.06 -3.40
N ILE A 129 3.43 22.59 -2.40
CA ILE A 129 3.24 24.03 -2.21
C ILE A 129 3.80 24.41 -0.84
N GLY A 130 4.83 25.24 -0.85
CA GLY A 130 5.51 25.76 0.34
C GLY A 130 5.35 27.28 0.49
N PRO A 131 5.89 27.85 1.57
CA PRO A 131 5.73 29.28 1.87
C PRO A 131 6.46 30.22 0.90
N LYS A 132 7.50 29.76 0.18
CA LYS A 132 8.30 30.57 -0.75
C LYS A 132 8.18 30.16 -2.21
N GLY A 133 7.57 29.02 -2.49
CA GLY A 133 7.47 28.50 -3.85
C GLY A 133 6.70 27.21 -3.95
N THR A 134 6.67 26.69 -5.17
CA THR A 134 5.93 25.48 -5.56
C THR A 134 6.86 24.60 -6.38
N VAL A 135 6.78 23.29 -6.16
CA VAL A 135 7.50 22.27 -6.93
C VAL A 135 6.49 21.32 -7.54
N TYR A 136 6.56 21.09 -8.85
CA TYR A 136 5.82 20.02 -9.50
C TYR A 136 6.72 18.79 -9.65
N LEU A 137 6.37 17.71 -8.97
CA LEU A 137 7.03 16.43 -9.13
C LEU A 137 6.35 15.67 -10.27
N GLN A 138 7.13 15.34 -11.32
CA GLN A 138 6.67 14.48 -12.41
C GLN A 138 6.47 13.03 -11.91
N GLU A 139 7.33 12.61 -10.98
CA GLU A 139 7.25 11.36 -10.25
C GLU A 139 7.69 11.60 -8.81
N GLY A 140 7.19 10.80 -7.87
CA GLY A 140 7.53 10.87 -6.45
C GLY A 140 6.38 10.54 -5.50
N LEU A 141 5.14 10.45 -5.98
CA LEU A 141 3.98 10.10 -5.15
C LEU A 141 3.72 8.59 -5.18
N ILE A 142 3.78 7.96 -4.00
CA ILE A 142 3.54 6.53 -3.81
C ILE A 142 2.56 6.26 -2.66
N ILE A 143 1.94 5.07 -2.70
CA ILE A 143 1.35 4.46 -1.51
C ILE A 143 2.44 3.61 -0.88
N ALA A 144 2.74 3.86 0.39
CA ALA A 144 3.82 3.17 1.09
C ALA A 144 3.46 1.70 1.34
N GLN A 145 4.29 0.78 0.87
CA GLN A 145 4.14 -0.64 1.15
C GLN A 145 4.63 -0.97 2.56
N ALA A 146 3.85 -1.76 3.31
CA ALA A 146 4.24 -2.24 4.63
C ALA A 146 5.57 -3.01 4.59
N HIS A 147 6.44 -2.72 5.56
CA HIS A 147 7.77 -3.33 5.67
C HIS A 147 8.27 -3.32 7.11
N ILE A 148 9.30 -4.11 7.40
CA ILE A 148 9.95 -4.19 8.70
C ILE A 148 11.40 -3.80 8.55
N HIS A 149 11.81 -2.76 9.28
CA HIS A 149 13.20 -2.42 9.50
C HIS A 149 13.76 -3.28 10.62
N MET A 150 15.00 -3.78 10.48
CA MET A 150 15.74 -4.43 11.55
C MET A 150 17.25 -4.40 11.30
N ASN A 151 18.04 -4.57 12.35
CA ASN A 151 19.50 -4.75 12.22
C ASN A 151 19.90 -6.22 12.05
N PHE A 152 21.18 -6.46 11.75
CA PHE A 152 21.71 -7.82 11.52
C PHE A 152 21.50 -8.77 12.70
N LYS A 153 21.59 -8.28 13.94
CA LYS A 153 21.39 -9.10 15.14
C LYS A 153 19.92 -9.54 15.25
N GLU A 154 19.00 -8.60 15.04
CA GLU A 154 17.56 -8.86 15.05
C GLU A 154 17.15 -9.82 13.92
N ALA A 155 17.68 -9.62 12.71
CA ALA A 155 17.47 -10.52 11.58
C ALA A 155 17.94 -11.95 11.89
N SER A 156 19.11 -12.10 12.50
CA SER A 156 19.62 -13.41 12.94
C SER A 156 18.75 -14.06 14.02
N VAL A 157 18.29 -13.30 15.02
CA VAL A 157 17.39 -13.79 16.07
C VAL A 157 16.04 -14.22 15.51
N LEU A 158 15.51 -13.45 14.56
CA LEU A 158 14.24 -13.73 13.89
C LEU A 158 14.38 -14.71 12.72
N GLN A 159 15.60 -15.19 12.42
CA GLN A 159 15.90 -16.11 11.33
C GLN A 159 15.36 -15.64 9.98
N VAL A 160 15.52 -14.34 9.69
CA VAL A 160 15.12 -13.72 8.42
C VAL A 160 16.29 -13.01 7.74
N GLU A 161 16.16 -12.80 6.44
CA GLU A 161 17.18 -12.17 5.60
C GLU A 161 16.67 -10.86 4.96
N ASP A 162 17.60 -10.02 4.51
CA ASP A 162 17.24 -8.81 3.76
C ASP A 162 16.47 -9.14 2.48
N GLY A 163 15.39 -8.40 2.21
CA GLY A 163 14.55 -8.62 1.05
C GLY A 163 13.58 -9.80 1.16
N GLN A 164 13.64 -10.60 2.22
CA GLN A 164 12.67 -11.67 2.47
C GLN A 164 11.26 -11.09 2.69
N TYR A 165 10.24 -11.84 2.28
CA TYR A 165 8.85 -11.56 2.63
C TYR A 165 8.36 -12.50 3.72
N VAL A 166 7.66 -11.93 4.71
CA VAL A 166 7.09 -12.67 5.84
C VAL A 166 5.61 -12.34 6.01
N ASN A 167 4.91 -13.17 6.79
CA ASN A 167 3.55 -12.88 7.23
C ASN A 167 3.58 -12.46 8.70
N ILE A 168 2.85 -11.39 9.03
CA ILE A 168 2.81 -10.82 10.37
C ILE A 168 1.39 -10.92 10.92
N ALA A 169 1.22 -11.70 11.97
CA ALA A 169 0.00 -11.67 12.77
C ALA A 169 0.01 -10.48 13.73
N ILE A 170 -1.09 -9.74 13.74
CA ILE A 170 -1.30 -8.55 14.57
C ILE A 170 -2.26 -8.92 15.68
N ASN A 171 -1.82 -8.72 16.92
CA ASN A 171 -2.68 -8.89 18.08
C ASN A 171 -3.26 -7.53 18.49
N SER A 172 -4.48 -7.26 18.08
CA SER A 172 -5.23 -6.02 18.34
C SER A 172 -6.71 -6.35 18.60
N GLU A 173 -7.54 -5.33 18.82
CA GLU A 173 -9.00 -5.52 18.94
C GLU A 173 -9.65 -6.07 17.68
N ARG A 174 -8.99 -5.90 16.53
CA ARG A 174 -9.38 -6.49 15.25
C ARG A 174 -8.18 -7.27 14.69
N PRO A 175 -7.93 -8.50 15.17
CA PRO A 175 -6.79 -9.28 14.74
C PRO A 175 -6.78 -9.48 13.23
N MET A 176 -5.59 -9.35 12.65
CA MET A 176 -5.40 -9.59 11.23
C MET A 176 -3.99 -10.10 10.94
N THR A 177 -3.82 -10.61 9.73
CA THR A 177 -2.50 -11.01 9.23
C THR A 177 -2.14 -10.16 8.03
N PHE A 178 -1.03 -9.44 8.12
CA PHE A 178 -0.38 -8.84 6.96
C PHE A 178 0.43 -9.92 6.26
N ASN A 179 0.06 -10.23 5.01
CA ASN A 179 0.82 -11.17 4.21
C ASN A 179 1.83 -10.43 3.32
N HIS A 180 2.94 -11.07 2.99
CA HIS A 180 3.97 -10.51 2.11
C HIS A 180 4.52 -9.14 2.59
N VAL A 181 4.88 -9.06 3.87
CA VAL A 181 5.58 -7.90 4.45
C VAL A 181 7.07 -8.05 4.21
N LYS A 182 7.70 -7.03 3.61
CA LYS A 182 9.13 -7.08 3.28
C LYS A 182 10.01 -6.82 4.50
N ILE A 183 11.07 -7.62 4.65
CA ILE A 183 12.16 -7.40 5.59
C ILE A 183 13.22 -6.51 4.94
N ARG A 184 13.68 -5.50 5.68
CA ARG A 184 14.77 -4.61 5.32
C ARG A 184 15.82 -4.64 6.42
N VAL A 185 17.02 -5.13 6.11
CA VAL A 185 18.10 -5.27 7.08
C VAL A 185 19.19 -4.23 6.83
N SER A 186 19.55 -3.49 7.87
CA SER A 186 20.70 -2.59 7.85
C SER A 186 21.21 -2.38 9.27
N GLU A 187 22.52 -2.21 9.43
CA GLU A 187 23.12 -1.85 10.73
C GLU A 187 22.52 -0.57 11.33
N ARG A 188 22.01 0.33 10.48
CA ARG A 188 21.43 1.61 10.89
C ARG A 188 19.95 1.52 11.28
N PHE A 189 19.32 0.36 11.12
CA PHE A 189 17.90 0.19 11.41
C PHE A 189 17.65 -0.26 12.84
N ARG A 190 16.47 0.10 13.34
CA ARG A 190 15.90 -0.39 14.59
C ARG A 190 14.66 -1.23 14.27
N LEU A 191 14.48 -2.36 14.96
CA LEU A 191 13.31 -3.22 14.80
C LEU A 191 12.00 -2.44 14.89
N GLU A 192 11.30 -2.31 13.77
CA GLU A 192 9.98 -1.70 13.70
C GLU A 192 9.27 -2.05 12.39
N MET A 193 8.01 -2.45 12.47
CA MET A 193 7.12 -2.58 11.32
C MET A 193 6.47 -1.23 11.02
N HIS A 194 6.54 -0.79 9.78
CA HIS A 194 5.90 0.44 9.31
C HIS A 194 4.67 0.07 8.48
N VAL A 195 3.53 0.65 8.85
CA VAL A 195 2.26 0.55 8.12
C VAL A 195 1.68 1.94 7.89
N ASP A 196 0.86 2.11 6.86
CA ASP A 196 0.15 3.37 6.66
C ASP A 196 -1.08 3.51 7.58
N THR A 197 -1.78 4.65 7.51
CA THR A 197 -2.96 4.90 8.33
C THR A 197 -4.17 4.04 7.96
N ASP A 198 -4.33 3.66 6.69
CA ASP A 198 -5.46 2.85 6.23
C ASP A 198 -5.29 1.41 6.75
N GLU A 199 -4.06 0.88 6.63
CA GLU A 199 -3.63 -0.40 7.18
C GLU A 199 -3.79 -0.45 8.71
N ALA A 200 -3.31 0.58 9.41
CA ALA A 200 -3.43 0.67 10.86
C ALA A 200 -4.89 0.70 11.33
N ASN A 201 -5.73 1.50 10.67
CA ASN A 201 -7.15 1.61 10.97
C ASN A 201 -7.89 0.29 10.70
N ALA A 202 -7.56 -0.39 9.60
CA ALA A 202 -8.14 -1.69 9.27
C ALA A 202 -7.87 -2.73 10.37
N ALA A 203 -6.71 -2.63 11.03
CA ALA A 203 -6.22 -3.54 12.07
C ALA A 203 -6.50 -3.08 13.50
N PHE A 204 -7.08 -1.90 13.73
CA PHE A 204 -7.16 -1.29 15.08
C PHE A 204 -5.78 -1.20 15.77
N ILE A 205 -4.73 -0.91 14.99
CA ILE A 205 -3.38 -0.72 15.51
C ILE A 205 -3.33 0.60 16.28
N SER A 206 -2.88 0.52 17.53
CA SER A 206 -2.64 1.67 18.41
C SER A 206 -1.22 1.63 18.99
N LYS A 207 -0.83 2.67 19.74
CA LYS A 207 0.51 2.75 20.35
C LYS A 207 0.77 1.54 21.24
N GLY A 208 1.88 0.84 20.99
CA GLY A 208 2.26 -0.36 21.75
C GLY A 208 1.73 -1.67 21.17
N THR A 209 0.97 -1.62 20.07
CA THR A 209 0.61 -2.83 19.31
C THR A 209 1.88 -3.50 18.78
N ILE A 210 1.93 -4.82 18.89
CA ILE A 210 3.04 -5.65 18.45
C ILE A 210 2.56 -6.67 17.42
N GLY A 211 3.43 -6.97 16.47
CA GLY A 211 3.27 -8.05 15.51
C GLY A 211 4.12 -9.26 15.87
N LYS A 212 3.77 -10.42 15.31
CA LYS A 212 4.58 -11.63 15.35
C LYS A 212 4.69 -12.22 13.95
N ILE A 213 5.90 -12.65 13.58
CA ILE A 213 6.10 -13.44 12.37
C ILE A 213 5.40 -14.79 12.57
N ILE A 214 4.60 -15.20 11.58
CA ILE A 214 3.99 -16.52 11.57
C ILE A 214 4.66 -17.41 10.52
N THR A 215 5.25 -18.50 10.98
CA THR A 215 5.86 -19.59 10.19
C THR A 215 4.80 -20.60 9.74
N SER A 216 3.65 -20.13 9.25
CA SER A 216 2.75 -21.04 8.52
C SER A 216 3.26 -21.16 7.09
N ALA A 217 3.50 -22.38 6.61
CA ALA A 217 3.85 -22.64 5.21
C ALA A 217 2.73 -22.11 4.31
N VAL A 218 2.87 -20.88 3.83
CA VAL A 218 2.01 -20.34 2.80
C VAL A 218 2.64 -20.73 1.49
N THR A 219 1.98 -21.65 0.78
CA THR A 219 2.14 -21.76 -0.67
C THR A 219 1.94 -20.36 -1.24
N ALA A 220 3.04 -19.71 -1.61
CA ALA A 220 3.02 -18.46 -2.34
C ALA A 220 2.13 -18.70 -3.56
N ARG A 221 0.94 -18.11 -3.60
CA ARG A 221 0.37 -17.77 -4.89
C ARG A 221 1.15 -16.53 -5.31
N PRO A 222 1.99 -16.62 -6.36
CA PRO A 222 2.61 -15.42 -6.87
C PRO A 222 1.49 -14.43 -7.15
N ILE A 223 1.66 -13.20 -6.69
CA ILE A 223 0.95 -12.09 -7.29
C ILE A 223 1.40 -12.16 -8.75
N LYS A 224 0.53 -12.64 -9.63
CA LYS A 224 0.72 -12.40 -11.05
C LYS A 224 0.69 -10.89 -11.16
N THR A 225 1.86 -10.29 -11.31
CA THR A 225 1.97 -9.08 -12.11
C THR A 225 1.23 -9.43 -13.38
N GLN A 226 0.02 -8.89 -13.55
CA GLN A 226 -0.55 -8.87 -14.87
C GLN A 226 0.41 -7.99 -15.64
N SER A 227 1.39 -8.63 -16.31
CA SER A 227 1.84 -8.15 -17.59
C SER A 227 0.56 -7.76 -18.31
N VAL A 228 0.47 -6.49 -18.67
CA VAL A 228 -0.53 -6.03 -19.62
C VAL A 228 -0.17 -6.78 -20.90
N GLU A 229 -0.72 -7.99 -21.04
CA GLU A 229 -0.75 -8.69 -22.31
C GLU A 229 -1.53 -7.75 -23.21
N THR A 230 -0.81 -7.22 -24.19
CA THR A 230 -1.39 -6.57 -25.36
C THR A 230 -2.20 -7.66 -26.06
N MET A 231 -3.45 -7.83 -25.64
CA MET A 231 -4.40 -8.64 -26.37
C MET A 231 -4.65 -7.91 -27.69
N ALA A 232 -4.01 -8.42 -28.74
CA ALA A 232 -4.44 -8.21 -30.11
C ALA A 232 -5.90 -8.68 -30.18
N HIS A 233 -6.83 -7.73 -30.11
CA HIS A 233 -8.24 -8.04 -30.30
C HIS A 233 -8.46 -8.26 -31.80
N GLU A 234 -8.77 -9.51 -32.15
CA GLU A 234 -9.38 -9.86 -33.42
C GLU A 234 -10.57 -8.93 -33.68
N THR A 235 -10.51 -8.28 -34.84
CA THR A 235 -11.52 -7.36 -35.34
C THR A 235 -12.79 -8.12 -35.74
N THR A 236 -13.70 -8.34 -34.79
CA THR A 236 -15.13 -8.46 -35.09
C THR A 236 -15.75 -7.08 -35.02
N LYS A 237 -16.12 -6.50 -36.17
CA LYS A 237 -16.85 -5.22 -36.22
C LYS A 237 -18.07 -5.30 -35.27
N PRO A 238 -18.27 -4.35 -34.35
CA PRO A 238 -19.45 -4.36 -33.48
C PRO A 238 -20.70 -4.18 -34.33
N SER A 239 -21.73 -5.00 -34.11
CA SER A 239 -23.08 -4.73 -34.58
C SER A 239 -23.56 -3.42 -33.93
N ILE A 240 -23.97 -2.45 -34.75
CA ILE A 240 -24.38 -1.10 -34.33
C ILE A 240 -25.88 -0.97 -34.56
N GLU A 241 -26.61 -0.57 -33.52
CA GLU A 241 -28.03 -0.25 -33.63
C GLU A 241 -28.29 1.18 -33.16
N LYS A 242 -29.07 1.93 -33.94
CA LYS A 242 -29.48 3.29 -33.60
C LYS A 242 -30.83 3.23 -32.90
N TYR A 243 -30.91 3.83 -31.72
CA TYR A 243 -32.11 3.83 -30.89
C TYR A 243 -32.67 5.25 -30.75
N ASP A 244 -33.79 5.50 -31.41
CA ASP A 244 -34.35 6.85 -31.61
C ASP A 244 -35.52 7.19 -30.67
N LYS A 245 -35.81 6.35 -29.67
CA LYS A 245 -36.87 6.65 -28.69
C LYS A 245 -36.35 7.56 -27.57
N LYS A 246 -37.28 8.30 -26.93
CA LYS A 246 -37.00 9.19 -25.80
C LYS A 246 -36.60 8.47 -24.51
N LEU A 247 -36.95 7.19 -24.37
CA LEU A 247 -36.65 6.39 -23.19
C LEU A 247 -36.06 5.05 -23.62
N LEU A 248 -34.91 4.68 -23.06
CA LEU A 248 -34.29 3.36 -23.19
C LEU A 248 -34.48 2.61 -21.87
N SER A 249 -35.41 1.65 -21.87
CA SER A 249 -35.71 0.80 -20.72
C SER A 249 -34.91 -0.51 -20.77
N ARG A 250 -34.99 -1.32 -19.70
CA ARG A 250 -34.41 -2.67 -19.68
C ARG A 250 -35.03 -3.58 -20.75
N GLU A 251 -36.34 -3.50 -20.93
CA GLU A 251 -37.09 -4.31 -21.91
C GLU A 251 -36.71 -3.94 -23.35
N ASP A 252 -36.42 -2.67 -23.61
CA ASP A 252 -35.89 -2.23 -24.90
C ASP A 252 -34.46 -2.78 -25.10
N MET A 253 -33.63 -2.78 -24.04
CA MET A 253 -32.27 -3.32 -24.06
C MET A 253 -32.19 -4.85 -24.24
N GLU A 254 -33.22 -5.58 -23.80
CA GLU A 254 -33.34 -7.03 -23.99
C GLU A 254 -33.63 -7.40 -25.46
N LYS A 255 -34.26 -6.49 -26.22
CA LYS A 255 -34.61 -6.70 -27.64
C LYS A 255 -33.51 -6.33 -28.62
N ILE A 256 -32.54 -5.52 -28.19
CA ILE A 256 -31.42 -5.06 -29.02
C ILE A 256 -30.34 -6.13 -29.02
N GLU A 257 -30.03 -6.76 -30.15
CA GLU A 257 -28.94 -7.75 -30.23
C GLU A 257 -27.56 -7.10 -30.45
N ALA A 258 -27.54 -5.80 -30.77
CA ALA A 258 -26.31 -5.05 -31.02
C ALA A 258 -25.44 -4.87 -29.77
N ASN A 259 -24.12 -4.94 -29.99
CA ASN A 259 -23.13 -4.69 -28.95
C ASN A 259 -22.90 -3.19 -28.71
N MET A 260 -23.22 -2.35 -29.70
CA MET A 260 -23.12 -0.90 -29.59
C MET A 260 -24.45 -0.23 -29.94
N ILE A 261 -25.01 0.48 -28.97
CA ILE A 261 -26.26 1.23 -29.09
C ILE A 261 -25.96 2.72 -29.18
N HIS A 262 -26.35 3.34 -30.28
CA HIS A 262 -26.27 4.77 -30.48
C HIS A 262 -27.59 5.44 -30.08
N ILE A 263 -27.55 6.29 -29.06
CA ILE A 263 -28.72 7.03 -28.56
C ILE A 263 -28.57 8.53 -28.81
N SER A 264 -29.69 9.24 -28.94
CA SER A 264 -29.67 10.70 -29.02
C SER A 264 -29.36 11.34 -27.66
N LYS A 265 -28.86 12.59 -27.66
CA LYS A 265 -28.69 13.39 -26.43
C LYS A 265 -29.98 13.58 -25.60
N GLN A 266 -31.15 13.40 -26.21
CA GLN A 266 -32.46 13.59 -25.58
C GLN A 266 -33.03 12.27 -25.03
N THR A 267 -32.35 11.15 -25.24
CA THR A 267 -32.80 9.83 -24.78
C THR A 267 -32.44 9.64 -23.31
N ILE A 268 -33.44 9.42 -22.47
CA ILE A 268 -33.27 9.04 -21.07
C ILE A 268 -33.00 7.54 -21.00
N VAL A 269 -31.93 7.15 -20.30
CA VAL A 269 -31.58 5.74 -20.07
C VAL A 269 -31.90 5.39 -18.62
N THR A 270 -32.70 4.34 -18.39
CA THR A 270 -33.05 3.93 -17.02
C THR A 270 -31.85 3.26 -16.32
N ALA A 271 -31.81 3.30 -14.99
CA ALA A 271 -30.76 2.63 -14.23
C ALA A 271 -30.68 1.12 -14.54
N LEU A 272 -31.85 0.47 -14.64
CA LEU A 272 -31.95 -0.94 -15.01
C LEU A 272 -31.40 -1.23 -16.42
N ALA A 273 -31.49 -0.28 -17.35
CA ALA A 273 -30.90 -0.42 -18.68
C ALA A 273 -29.36 -0.33 -18.62
N TYR A 274 -28.79 0.55 -17.78
CA TYR A 274 -27.34 0.61 -17.56
C TYR A 274 -26.78 -0.65 -16.91
N ASP A 275 -27.49 -1.18 -15.91
CA ASP A 275 -27.08 -2.41 -15.22
C ASP A 275 -27.11 -3.60 -16.19
N TYR A 276 -28.17 -3.71 -16.99
CA TYR A 276 -28.29 -4.75 -18.02
C TYR A 276 -27.21 -4.62 -19.11
N ALA A 277 -26.90 -3.40 -19.56
CA ALA A 277 -25.83 -3.17 -20.53
C ALA A 277 -24.46 -3.63 -19.98
N ARG A 278 -24.19 -3.40 -18.69
CA ARG A 278 -22.98 -3.87 -18.01
C ARG A 278 -22.93 -5.40 -17.91
N GLU A 279 -24.04 -6.04 -17.55
CA GLU A 279 -24.16 -7.49 -17.46
C GLU A 279 -23.90 -8.16 -18.82
N LYS A 280 -24.47 -7.62 -19.90
CA LYS A 280 -24.38 -8.18 -21.26
C LYS A 280 -23.22 -7.62 -22.09
N LYS A 281 -22.31 -6.86 -21.49
CA LYS A 281 -21.17 -6.21 -22.16
C LYS A 281 -21.55 -5.36 -23.39
N LYS A 282 -22.72 -4.71 -23.34
CA LYS A 282 -23.20 -3.78 -24.38
C LYS A 282 -22.73 -2.36 -24.06
N GLN A 283 -22.46 -1.57 -25.09
CA GLN A 283 -22.02 -0.18 -24.96
C GLN A 283 -23.12 0.78 -25.42
N ILE A 284 -23.41 1.79 -24.59
CA ILE A 284 -24.33 2.87 -24.93
C ILE A 284 -23.50 4.11 -25.26
N LYS A 285 -23.64 4.63 -26.47
CA LYS A 285 -22.94 5.83 -26.94
C LYS A 285 -23.95 6.90 -27.30
N ILE A 286 -23.77 8.09 -26.74
CA ILE A 286 -24.55 9.27 -27.13
C ILE A 286 -23.93 9.85 -28.40
N VAL A 287 -24.72 9.96 -29.46
CA VAL A 287 -24.36 10.58 -30.75
C VAL A 287 -25.26 11.77 -31.06
#